data_AF-A0A933TNY3-F1
#
_entry.id   AF-A0A933TNY3-F1
#
_cell.length_a   1.000
_cell.length_b   1.000
_cell.length_c   1.000
_cell.angle_alpha   90.00
_cell.angle_beta   90.00
_cell.angle_gamma   90.00
#
_symmetry.space_group_name_H-M   'P 1'
#
loop_
_entity.id
_entity.type
_entity.pdbx_description
1 polymer ?
#
loop_
_entity_poly.entity_id
_entity_poly.type
_entity_poly.pdbx_seq_one_letter_code
_entity_poly.pdbx_strand_id
1 'polypeptide(L)'
;MAKELARRLSYQDAAFWNFERDTMPMNVGSVGIYEGAIAFDEFVKHVDRRIDQVPRYRQRLVHVPFDLGFPAWIDDVHFDIYHHVEHVRVEAPGNDEQLRQLAAAFFSTPLPRDRPLWEMRLIEGLSGGRTAHLAKVHHCMVDGIGGVGLLAALLDIEQRTPVEVRPPPPPPARQPRPAELAAEAIYDGIIDQLRLNERIARAILEPETVLRGAQAIARGLAASWQYLVAPAPHMPWNMRLNGPTRVAWQNVRFEEVHAVAKTLGGTINDVVLTAVAGAAGRYLEASGHNTKELVMRIAVPVNVRAEHEDEALGNRVSFMLFGALVGERDPIKRFNDIHAQSTKLKNAGQATGLDDLLRVVGTSPAAMHATLGQVLSLPNPWSNMICTNVPGPLQPLYLMGHRMTAHYPWVPLGWRMGLSVAVMSYDDGLYFSFSGDRYAPDDVESVASHLGMALRELREAAGVPRAIPDYLASAPVQPPVPPPPASGDPESPRHTEPAVETPGGTCC
;
A
#
# COMPACT_ATOMS: atom_id res chain seq x y z
N MET A 1 -22.60 -3.30 20.54
CA MET A 1 -22.28 -4.74 20.50
C MET A 1 -21.03 -4.90 19.67
N ALA A 2 -19.93 -5.42 20.25
CA ALA A 2 -18.76 -5.77 19.46
C ALA A 2 -19.17 -6.88 18.48
N LYS A 3 -18.97 -6.66 17.18
CA LYS A 3 -19.26 -7.69 16.19
C LYS A 3 -18.40 -8.91 16.45
N GLU A 4 -19.02 -10.08 16.39
CA GLU A 4 -18.33 -11.35 16.50
C GLU A 4 -17.41 -11.52 15.28
N LEU A 5 -16.09 -11.56 15.52
CA LEU A 5 -15.10 -11.76 14.47
C LEU A 5 -15.23 -13.18 13.93
N ALA A 6 -15.25 -13.34 12.61
CA ALA A 6 -15.30 -14.65 11.98
C ALA A 6 -14.12 -15.52 12.46
N ARG A 7 -14.40 -16.76 12.88
CA ARG A 7 -13.39 -17.68 13.40
C ARG A 7 -12.60 -18.38 12.29
N ARG A 8 -13.17 -18.61 11.11
CA ARG A 8 -12.48 -19.22 9.96
C ARG A 8 -12.12 -18.19 8.90
N LEU A 9 -11.08 -18.48 8.12
CA LEU A 9 -10.79 -17.70 6.92
C LEU A 9 -11.94 -17.80 5.91
N SER A 10 -12.18 -16.67 5.23
CA SER A 10 -12.98 -16.70 3.99
C SER A 10 -12.20 -17.44 2.89
N TYR A 11 -12.89 -17.84 1.82
CA TYR A 11 -12.24 -18.49 0.68
C TYR A 11 -11.19 -17.58 0.00
N GLN A 12 -11.40 -16.25 -0.01
CA GLN A 12 -10.43 -15.28 -0.55
C GLN A 12 -9.19 -15.20 0.35
N ASP A 13 -9.38 -15.15 1.67
CA ASP A 13 -8.27 -15.11 2.64
C ASP A 13 -7.45 -16.40 2.62
N ALA A 14 -8.13 -17.53 2.49
CA ALA A 14 -7.50 -18.83 2.33
C ALA A 14 -6.70 -18.92 1.02
N ALA A 15 -7.13 -18.24 -0.05
CA ALA A 15 -6.37 -18.19 -1.29
C ALA A 15 -5.02 -17.48 -1.08
N PHE A 16 -5.00 -16.30 -0.44
CA PHE A 16 -3.75 -15.61 -0.09
C PHE A 16 -2.83 -16.47 0.78
N TRP A 17 -3.40 -17.14 1.78
CA TRP A 17 -2.67 -18.06 2.66
C TRP A 17 -2.03 -19.24 1.93
N ASN A 18 -2.75 -19.84 0.98
CA ASN A 18 -2.32 -21.03 0.25
C ASN A 18 -1.40 -20.71 -0.93
N PHE A 19 -1.53 -19.53 -1.54
CA PHE A 19 -0.70 -19.11 -2.67
C PHE A 19 0.67 -18.59 -2.26
N GLU A 20 0.82 -18.09 -1.04
CA GLU A 20 2.10 -17.57 -0.55
C GLU A 20 3.26 -18.56 -0.73
N ARG A 21 4.43 -18.03 -1.07
CA ARG A 21 5.71 -18.74 -1.16
C ARG A 21 6.80 -17.87 -0.55
N ASP A 22 7.95 -18.46 -0.22
CA ASP A 22 9.09 -17.70 0.32
C ASP A 22 9.55 -16.58 -0.63
N THR A 23 9.43 -16.79 -1.94
CA THR A 23 9.76 -15.77 -2.96
C THR A 23 8.58 -14.87 -3.35
N MET A 24 7.41 -15.10 -2.76
CA MET A 24 6.16 -14.40 -3.04
C MET A 24 5.38 -14.23 -1.72
N PRO A 25 5.91 -13.45 -0.76
CA PRO A 25 5.22 -13.17 0.49
C PRO A 25 3.93 -12.40 0.21
N MET A 26 2.83 -12.78 0.84
CA MET A 26 1.53 -12.13 0.67
C MET A 26 1.30 -11.07 1.75
N ASN A 27 2.31 -10.22 1.94
CA ASN A 27 2.28 -9.13 2.91
C ASN A 27 1.80 -7.84 2.25
N VAL A 28 0.85 -7.16 2.89
CA VAL A 28 0.48 -5.77 2.60
C VAL A 28 0.99 -4.88 3.72
N GLY A 29 1.20 -3.59 3.45
CA GLY A 29 1.74 -2.73 4.50
C GLY A 29 1.94 -1.29 4.05
N SER A 30 2.74 -0.55 4.81
CA SER A 30 3.10 0.82 4.49
C SER A 30 4.35 1.29 5.24
N VAL A 31 4.92 2.39 4.75
CA VAL A 31 5.95 3.18 5.44
C VAL A 31 5.37 4.53 5.82
N GLY A 32 5.35 4.85 7.11
CA GLY A 32 5.02 6.18 7.62
C GLY A 32 6.30 6.92 8.03
N ILE A 33 6.46 8.18 7.64
CA ILE A 33 7.61 9.03 7.99
C ILE A 33 7.11 10.20 8.83
N TYR A 34 7.80 10.51 9.93
CA TYR A 34 7.39 11.49 10.93
C TYR A 34 8.45 12.55 11.21
N GLU A 35 8.00 13.72 11.64
CA GLU A 35 8.86 14.77 12.19
C GLU A 35 9.38 14.41 13.56
N GLY A 36 10.67 14.68 13.81
CA GLY A 36 11.29 14.47 15.12
C GLY A 36 11.53 13.00 15.47
N ALA A 37 12.09 12.79 16.66
CA ALA A 37 12.46 11.48 17.16
C ALA A 37 11.35 10.89 18.03
N ILE A 38 10.93 9.66 17.73
CA ILE A 38 9.99 8.89 18.56
C ILE A 38 10.80 7.85 19.34
N ALA A 39 10.68 7.85 20.66
CA ALA A 39 11.36 6.87 21.51
C ALA A 39 10.73 5.48 21.36
N PHE A 40 11.57 4.46 21.16
CA PHE A 40 11.11 3.08 20.94
C PHE A 40 10.20 2.54 22.06
N ASP A 41 10.59 2.69 23.33
CA ASP A 41 9.81 2.18 24.46
C ASP A 41 8.40 2.80 24.53
N GLU A 42 8.30 4.08 24.18
CA GLU A 42 7.02 4.79 24.15
C GLU A 42 6.17 4.37 22.93
N PHE A 43 6.81 4.09 21.79
CA PHE A 43 6.16 3.49 20.63
C PHE A 43 5.59 2.11 20.94
N VAL A 44 6.35 1.22 21.60
CA VAL A 44 5.85 -0.11 22.00
C VAL A 44 4.65 0.01 22.92
N LYS A 45 4.72 0.85 23.96
CA LYS A 45 3.57 1.12 24.85
C LYS A 45 2.37 1.71 24.12
N HIS A 46 2.59 2.54 23.11
CA HIS A 46 1.53 3.12 22.29
C HIS A 46 0.81 2.07 21.44
N VAL A 47 1.58 1.17 20.80
CA VAL A 47 1.05 0.05 20.01
C VAL A 47 0.31 -0.93 20.91
N ASP A 48 0.92 -1.39 22.01
CA ASP A 48 0.34 -2.39 22.91
C ASP A 48 -1.01 -1.94 23.49
N ARG A 49 -1.14 -0.67 23.90
CA ARG A 49 -2.41 -0.12 24.40
C ARG A 49 -3.52 -0.05 23.35
N ARG A 50 -3.18 -0.01 22.07
CA ARG A 50 -4.13 0.19 20.96
C ARG A 50 -4.42 -1.09 20.21
N ILE A 51 -3.57 -2.12 20.30
CA ILE A 51 -3.75 -3.37 19.56
C ILE A 51 -5.01 -4.13 20.01
N ASP A 52 -5.41 -3.94 21.27
CA ASP A 52 -6.64 -4.53 21.84
C ASP A 52 -7.92 -3.99 21.18
N GLN A 53 -7.85 -2.86 20.48
CA GLN A 53 -8.97 -2.31 19.69
C GLN A 53 -9.31 -3.19 18.50
N VAL A 54 -8.36 -4.01 18.07
CA VAL A 54 -8.50 -4.89 16.92
C VAL A 54 -8.11 -6.30 17.37
N PRO A 55 -9.01 -7.04 18.06
CA PRO A 55 -8.68 -8.32 18.70
C PRO A 55 -7.98 -9.34 17.79
N ARG A 56 -8.24 -9.26 16.47
CA ARG A 56 -7.57 -10.07 15.44
C ARG A 56 -6.04 -10.02 15.51
N TYR A 57 -5.45 -8.91 15.96
CA TYR A 57 -3.99 -8.73 16.04
C TYR A 57 -3.34 -9.49 17.21
N ARG A 58 -4.14 -10.09 18.11
CA ARG A 58 -3.67 -11.03 19.13
C ARG A 58 -4.02 -12.49 18.80
N GLN A 59 -4.49 -12.72 17.57
CA GLN A 59 -4.88 -14.04 17.10
C GLN A 59 -3.91 -14.57 16.06
N ARG A 60 -3.66 -15.87 16.11
CA ARG A 60 -2.87 -16.61 15.12
C ARG A 60 -3.74 -17.59 14.36
N LEU A 61 -3.30 -17.96 13.16
CA LEU A 61 -3.96 -18.99 12.37
C LEU A 61 -3.51 -20.38 12.79
N VAL A 62 -4.46 -21.31 12.84
CA VAL A 62 -4.21 -22.74 12.98
C VAL A 62 -4.87 -23.51 11.86
N HIS A 63 -4.16 -24.51 11.33
CA HIS A 63 -4.71 -25.46 10.39
C HIS A 63 -5.77 -26.32 11.09
N VAL A 64 -6.84 -26.61 10.35
CA VAL A 64 -7.80 -27.64 10.75
C VAL A 64 -7.25 -28.99 10.27
N PRO A 65 -7.26 -30.04 11.13
CA PRO A 65 -6.73 -31.34 10.74
C PRO A 65 -7.28 -31.85 9.41
N PHE A 66 -6.39 -32.42 8.58
CA PHE A 66 -6.68 -32.96 7.25
C PHE A 66 -7.30 -31.96 6.26
N ASP A 67 -7.15 -30.64 6.50
CA ASP A 67 -7.73 -29.57 5.69
C ASP A 67 -9.27 -29.72 5.51
N LEU A 68 -9.95 -30.29 6.52
CA LEU A 68 -11.40 -30.48 6.54
C LEU A 68 -12.19 -29.15 6.51
N GLY A 69 -11.53 -28.04 6.81
CA GLY A 69 -12.06 -26.69 6.67
C GLY A 69 -10.93 -25.67 6.53
N PHE A 70 -11.28 -24.43 6.20
CA PHE A 70 -10.29 -23.36 6.14
C PHE A 70 -9.64 -23.09 7.51
N PRO A 71 -8.38 -22.61 7.54
CA PRO A 71 -7.69 -22.25 8.77
C PRO A 71 -8.53 -21.37 9.70
N ALA A 72 -8.36 -21.57 11.00
CA ALA A 72 -9.11 -20.87 12.03
C ALA A 72 -8.22 -19.91 12.82
N TRP A 73 -8.77 -18.77 13.18
CA TRP A 73 -8.20 -17.81 14.12
C TRP A 73 -8.41 -18.31 15.55
N ILE A 74 -7.33 -18.30 16.34
CA ILE A 74 -7.37 -18.56 17.78
C ILE A 74 -6.55 -17.51 18.51
N ASP A 75 -6.93 -17.20 19.75
CA ASP A 75 -6.15 -16.29 20.59
C ASP A 75 -4.76 -16.88 20.88
N ASP A 76 -3.74 -16.04 20.76
CA ASP A 76 -2.38 -16.39 21.15
C ASP A 76 -2.20 -16.17 22.66
N VAL A 77 -2.21 -17.26 23.42
CA VAL A 77 -2.01 -17.24 24.88
C VAL A 77 -0.58 -16.85 25.28
N HIS A 78 0.36 -16.86 24.34
CA HIS A 78 1.74 -16.46 24.53
C HIS A 78 2.09 -15.16 23.80
N PHE A 79 1.07 -14.36 23.46
CA PHE A 79 1.26 -13.08 22.79
C PHE A 79 2.26 -12.21 23.56
N ASP A 80 3.30 -11.76 22.86
CA ASP A 80 4.29 -10.82 23.33
C ASP A 80 4.53 -9.77 22.24
N ILE A 81 4.28 -8.50 22.58
CA ILE A 81 4.41 -7.37 21.66
C ILE A 81 5.83 -7.24 21.10
N TYR A 82 6.85 -7.65 21.85
CA TYR A 82 8.26 -7.56 21.42
C TYR A 82 8.62 -8.58 20.34
N HIS A 83 7.78 -9.60 20.09
CA HIS A 83 7.91 -10.47 18.92
C HIS A 83 7.41 -9.81 17.62
N HIS A 84 6.69 -8.70 17.72
CA HIS A 84 6.06 -8.01 16.59
C HIS A 84 6.67 -6.63 16.33
N VAL A 85 7.28 -6.01 17.34
CA VAL A 85 7.80 -4.65 17.24
C VAL A 85 9.31 -4.64 17.43
N GLU A 86 10.04 -4.21 16.41
CA GLU A 86 11.51 -4.17 16.40
C GLU A 86 12.04 -2.74 16.28
N HIS A 87 13.17 -2.47 16.92
CA HIS A 87 13.89 -1.20 16.81
C HIS A 87 15.04 -1.33 15.81
N VAL A 88 15.12 -0.42 14.85
CA VAL A 88 16.23 -0.35 13.89
C VAL A 88 16.80 1.07 13.91
N ARG A 89 18.12 1.18 14.02
CA ARG A 89 18.85 2.44 13.87
C ARG A 89 19.63 2.44 12.56
N VAL A 90 19.45 3.50 11.78
CA VAL A 90 20.20 3.73 10.54
C VAL A 90 21.46 4.52 10.86
N GLU A 91 22.60 4.02 10.43
CA GLU A 91 23.86 4.74 10.48
C GLU A 91 23.87 5.90 9.48
N ALA A 92 24.64 6.95 9.77
CA ALA A 92 24.79 8.10 8.88
C ALA A 92 25.13 7.64 7.44
N PRO A 93 24.51 8.24 6.40
CA PRO A 93 23.80 9.53 6.41
C PRO A 93 22.30 9.49 6.76
N GLY A 94 21.69 8.32 6.97
CA GLY A 94 20.26 8.20 7.26
C GLY A 94 19.33 8.64 6.12
N ASN A 95 19.74 8.47 4.86
CA ASN A 95 18.99 9.00 3.72
C ASN A 95 17.79 8.12 3.30
N ASP A 96 16.96 8.64 2.40
CA ASP A 96 15.76 7.94 1.92
C ASP A 96 16.09 6.66 1.12
N GLU A 97 17.31 6.56 0.56
CA GLU A 97 17.79 5.33 -0.09
C GLU A 97 17.98 4.21 0.95
N GLN A 98 18.64 4.49 2.08
CA GLN A 98 18.79 3.52 3.18
C GLN A 98 17.42 3.10 3.74
N LEU A 99 16.48 4.05 3.86
CA LEU A 99 15.12 3.73 4.29
C LEU A 99 14.37 2.84 3.28
N ARG A 100 14.51 3.09 1.97
CA ARG A 100 13.92 2.23 0.92
C ARG A 100 14.52 0.83 0.91
N GLN A 101 15.82 0.68 1.15
CA GLN A 101 16.48 -0.63 1.27
C GLN A 101 15.97 -1.41 2.49
N LEU A 102 15.77 -0.75 3.63
CA LEU A 102 15.17 -1.36 4.82
C LEU A 102 13.72 -1.77 4.56
N ALA A 103 12.93 -0.91 3.91
CA ALA A 103 11.56 -1.23 3.51
C ALA A 103 11.51 -2.46 2.57
N ALA A 104 12.35 -2.49 1.54
CA ALA A 104 12.45 -3.60 0.61
C ALA A 104 12.74 -4.94 1.33
N ALA A 105 13.74 -4.95 2.21
CA ALA A 105 14.08 -6.14 2.98
C ALA A 105 12.95 -6.56 3.94
N PHE A 106 12.32 -5.60 4.60
CA PHE A 106 11.23 -5.85 5.54
C PHE A 106 10.01 -6.49 4.86
N PHE A 107 9.58 -5.94 3.73
CA PHE A 107 8.38 -6.42 3.03
C PHE A 107 8.61 -7.70 2.20
N SER A 108 9.84 -7.94 1.74
CA SER A 108 10.24 -9.18 1.06
C SER A 108 10.31 -10.41 1.96
N THR A 109 10.18 -10.25 3.28
CA THR A 109 10.30 -11.36 4.23
C THR A 109 8.91 -11.86 4.64
N PRO A 110 8.57 -13.15 4.41
CA PRO A 110 7.32 -13.75 4.90
C PRO A 110 7.16 -13.59 6.41
N LEU A 111 5.93 -13.47 6.87
CA LEU A 111 5.64 -13.40 8.30
C LEU A 111 5.72 -14.80 8.93
N PRO A 112 6.27 -14.94 10.15
CA PRO A 112 6.24 -16.19 10.89
C PRO A 112 4.80 -16.66 11.14
N ARG A 113 4.49 -17.91 10.75
CA ARG A 113 3.13 -18.48 10.84
C ARG A 113 2.77 -19.04 12.22
N ASP A 114 3.69 -18.97 13.18
CA ASP A 114 3.53 -19.46 14.55
C ASP A 114 2.90 -18.43 15.51
N ARG A 115 2.72 -17.19 15.07
CA ARG A 115 2.25 -16.03 15.85
C ARG A 115 1.26 -15.19 15.03
N PRO A 116 0.65 -14.13 15.61
CA PRO A 116 -0.18 -13.20 14.84
C PRO A 116 0.55 -12.62 13.63
N LEU A 117 -0.13 -12.53 12.49
CA LEU A 117 0.52 -12.28 11.20
C LEU A 117 0.71 -10.78 10.91
N TRP A 118 1.44 -10.10 11.77
CA TRP A 118 1.82 -8.69 11.58
C TRP A 118 3.16 -8.38 12.25
N GLU A 119 3.86 -7.38 11.74
CA GLU A 119 5.14 -6.87 12.28
C GLU A 119 5.23 -5.36 12.08
N MET A 120 5.96 -4.69 12.95
CA MET A 120 6.33 -3.28 12.84
C MET A 120 7.81 -3.06 13.15
N ARG A 121 8.41 -2.09 12.47
CA ARG A 121 9.75 -1.61 12.77
C ARG A 121 9.74 -0.11 12.98
N LEU A 122 10.32 0.35 14.09
CA LEU A 122 10.61 1.77 14.28
C LEU A 122 12.04 2.05 13.80
N ILE A 123 12.19 3.00 12.88
CA ILE A 123 13.44 3.35 12.22
C ILE A 123 13.92 4.72 12.74
N GLU A 124 15.03 4.72 13.47
CA GLU A 124 15.71 5.92 13.95
C GLU A 124 16.95 6.25 13.10
N GLY A 125 17.49 7.46 13.29
CA GLY A 125 18.75 7.88 12.65
C GLY A 125 18.58 8.43 11.24
N LEU A 126 17.35 8.72 10.81
CA LEU A 126 17.09 9.31 9.50
C LEU A 126 17.51 10.78 9.47
N SER A 127 17.93 11.22 8.27
CA SER A 127 18.33 12.59 8.00
C SER A 127 17.21 13.58 8.33
N GLY A 128 17.59 14.77 8.82
CA GLY A 128 16.63 15.78 9.28
C GLY A 128 15.97 15.45 10.63
N GLY A 129 16.51 14.49 11.40
CA GLY A 129 15.98 14.10 12.71
C GLY A 129 14.60 13.44 12.61
N ARG A 130 14.32 12.78 11.49
CA ARG A 130 13.05 12.09 11.23
C ARG A 130 13.07 10.68 11.86
N THR A 131 11.87 10.16 12.12
CA THR A 131 11.63 8.75 12.43
C THR A 131 10.71 8.17 11.38
N ALA A 132 10.86 6.89 11.05
CA ALA A 132 9.88 6.18 10.23
C ALA A 132 9.36 4.95 10.96
N HIS A 133 8.15 4.52 10.62
CA HIS A 133 7.70 3.16 10.94
C HIS A 133 7.50 2.38 9.64
N LEU A 134 7.87 1.10 9.66
CA LEU A 134 7.44 0.12 8.67
C LEU A 134 6.39 -0.75 9.34
N ALA A 135 5.25 -0.98 8.70
CA ALA A 135 4.22 -1.90 9.20
C ALA A 135 3.82 -2.84 8.07
N LYS A 136 3.82 -4.15 8.35
CA LYS A 136 3.30 -5.16 7.43
C LYS A 136 2.36 -6.11 8.15
N VAL A 137 1.40 -6.61 7.41
CA VAL A 137 0.40 -7.56 7.86
C VAL A 137 0.13 -8.54 6.73
N HIS A 138 -0.14 -9.80 7.04
CA HIS A 138 -0.47 -10.78 6.02
C HIS A 138 -1.84 -10.48 5.41
N HIS A 139 -1.99 -10.63 4.10
CA HIS A 139 -3.20 -10.23 3.35
C HIS A 139 -4.48 -10.97 3.81
N CYS A 140 -4.36 -12.10 4.51
CA CYS A 140 -5.50 -12.80 5.10
C CYS A 140 -6.11 -12.12 6.35
N MET A 141 -5.42 -11.13 6.95
CA MET A 141 -5.91 -10.40 8.13
C MET A 141 -6.72 -9.15 7.78
N VAL A 142 -6.51 -8.59 6.59
CA VAL A 142 -7.02 -7.26 6.21
C VAL A 142 -7.52 -7.27 4.77
N ASP A 143 -8.63 -6.57 4.51
CA ASP A 143 -9.10 -6.31 3.15
C ASP A 143 -8.32 -5.15 2.53
N GLY A 144 -8.35 -5.03 1.20
CA GLY A 144 -7.61 -3.99 0.47
C GLY A 144 -7.93 -2.56 0.90
N ILE A 145 -9.00 -2.35 1.67
CA ILE A 145 -9.36 -1.08 2.34
C ILE A 145 -9.15 -1.16 3.87
N GLY A 146 -9.35 -2.31 4.52
CA GLY A 146 -9.14 -2.49 5.96
C GLY A 146 -7.69 -2.65 6.39
N GLY A 147 -6.73 -2.66 5.47
CA GLY A 147 -5.32 -2.35 5.78
C GLY A 147 -5.16 -0.98 6.48
N VAL A 148 -6.12 -0.07 6.27
CA VAL A 148 -6.24 1.22 6.99
C VAL A 148 -6.64 1.02 8.46
N GLY A 149 -7.23 -0.11 8.85
CA GLY A 149 -7.74 -0.33 10.20
C GLY A 149 -6.67 -0.34 11.30
N LEU A 150 -5.49 -0.92 11.03
CA LEU A 150 -4.37 -0.89 11.97
C LEU A 150 -3.73 0.51 12.05
N LEU A 151 -3.54 1.15 10.90
CA LEU A 151 -3.05 2.52 10.84
C LEU A 151 -4.01 3.49 11.53
N ALA A 152 -5.32 3.34 11.33
CA ALA A 152 -6.36 4.14 11.99
C ALA A 152 -6.43 3.87 13.50
N ALA A 153 -6.15 2.65 13.94
CA ALA A 153 -6.07 2.34 15.37
C ALA A 153 -4.81 2.94 16.03
N LEU A 154 -3.71 3.10 15.28
CA LEU A 154 -2.41 3.56 15.77
C LEU A 154 -2.18 5.06 15.64
N LEU A 155 -2.80 5.72 14.66
CA LEU A 155 -2.56 7.12 14.36
C LEU A 155 -3.67 8.00 14.91
N ASP A 156 -3.26 9.13 15.45
CA ASP A 156 -4.13 10.14 16.03
C ASP A 156 -4.43 11.22 14.98
N ILE A 157 -5.67 11.72 14.96
CA ILE A 157 -6.08 12.84 14.10
C ILE A 157 -5.60 14.18 14.69
N GLU A 158 -5.57 14.26 16.02
CA GLU A 158 -5.10 15.44 16.75
C GLU A 158 -3.66 15.26 17.23
N GLN A 159 -2.88 16.34 17.21
CA GLN A 159 -1.50 16.33 17.71
C GLN A 159 -1.41 15.98 19.21
N ARG A 160 -2.48 16.22 19.96
CA ARG A 160 -2.59 15.85 21.37
C ARG A 160 -3.91 15.14 21.63
N THR A 161 -4.02 13.89 21.21
CA THR A 161 -5.10 13.03 21.68
C THR A 161 -4.82 12.60 23.12
N PRO A 162 -5.71 12.89 24.09
CA PRO A 162 -5.58 12.37 25.45
C PRO A 162 -5.49 10.84 25.41
N VAL A 163 -4.57 10.28 26.20
CA VAL A 163 -4.51 8.83 26.39
C VAL A 163 -5.77 8.40 27.11
N GLU A 164 -6.67 7.73 26.41
CA GLU A 164 -7.85 7.13 27.02
C GLU A 164 -7.40 5.94 27.89
N VAL A 165 -7.67 6.01 29.19
CA VAL A 165 -7.41 4.89 30.11
C VAL A 165 -8.50 3.85 29.89
N ARG A 166 -8.13 2.70 29.32
CA ARG A 166 -9.06 1.61 29.01
C ARG A 166 -8.92 0.46 29.99
N PRO A 167 -10.01 -0.29 30.23
CA PRO A 167 -9.93 -1.51 31.01
C PRO A 167 -8.97 -2.49 30.33
N PRO A 168 -8.27 -3.35 31.11
CA PRO A 168 -7.40 -4.36 30.56
C PRO A 168 -8.20 -5.29 29.63
N PRO A 169 -7.56 -5.83 28.57
CA PRO A 169 -8.23 -6.75 27.67
C PRO A 169 -8.73 -7.98 28.44
N PRO A 170 -9.84 -8.60 27.99
CA PRO A 170 -10.26 -9.87 28.55
C PRO A 170 -9.14 -10.92 28.37
N PRO A 171 -9.04 -11.90 29.29
CA PRO A 171 -8.08 -12.98 29.14
C PRO A 171 -8.33 -13.74 27.83
N PRO A 172 -7.29 -14.33 27.22
CA PRO A 172 -7.44 -15.10 25.99
C PRO A 172 -8.43 -16.24 26.18
N ALA A 173 -9.25 -16.49 25.16
CA ALA A 173 -10.22 -17.57 25.18
C ALA A 173 -9.53 -18.94 25.22
N ARG A 174 -10.26 -19.96 25.70
CA ARG A 174 -9.79 -21.35 25.71
C ARG A 174 -9.46 -21.78 24.27
N GLN A 175 -8.22 -22.23 24.05
CA GLN A 175 -7.84 -22.77 22.76
C GLN A 175 -8.57 -24.10 22.48
N PRO A 176 -9.21 -24.25 21.32
CA PRO A 176 -9.89 -25.48 20.93
C PRO A 176 -8.87 -26.60 20.66
N ARG A 177 -9.24 -27.85 20.99
CA ARG A 177 -8.40 -29.01 20.66
C ARG A 177 -8.51 -29.34 19.17
N PRO A 178 -7.49 -29.97 18.54
CA PRO A 178 -7.54 -30.33 17.12
C PRO A 178 -8.79 -31.15 16.72
N ALA A 179 -9.22 -32.09 17.56
CA ALA A 179 -10.43 -32.88 17.32
C ALA A 179 -11.72 -32.03 17.36
N GLU A 180 -11.75 -30.97 18.17
CA GLU A 180 -12.89 -30.03 18.23
C GLU A 180 -12.95 -29.20 16.94
N LEU A 181 -11.81 -28.70 16.45
CA LEU A 181 -11.73 -27.98 15.18
C LEU A 181 -12.17 -28.84 13.97
N ALA A 182 -11.79 -30.12 13.98
CA ALA A 182 -12.19 -31.08 12.94
C ALA A 182 -13.69 -31.39 13.01
N ALA A 183 -14.24 -31.61 14.21
CA ALA A 183 -15.68 -31.84 14.40
C ALA A 183 -16.51 -30.61 13.99
N GLU A 184 -16.08 -29.40 14.38
CA GLU A 184 -16.66 -28.14 13.93
C GLU A 184 -16.63 -28.06 12.39
N ALA A 185 -15.51 -28.41 11.75
CA ALA A 185 -15.39 -28.34 10.28
C ALA A 185 -16.31 -29.32 9.54
N ILE A 186 -16.45 -30.54 10.07
CA ILE A 186 -17.39 -31.53 9.52
C ILE A 186 -18.83 -31.04 9.67
N TYR A 187 -19.17 -30.49 10.83
CA TYR A 187 -20.49 -29.90 11.07
C TYR A 187 -20.76 -28.74 10.12
N ASP A 188 -19.82 -27.79 10.00
CA ASP A 188 -19.89 -26.67 9.07
C ASP A 188 -20.08 -27.17 7.62
N GLY A 189 -19.34 -28.19 7.21
CA GLY A 189 -19.46 -28.80 5.88
C GLY A 189 -20.84 -29.42 5.62
N ILE A 190 -21.47 -30.04 6.62
CA ILE A 190 -22.85 -30.55 6.51
C ILE A 190 -23.84 -29.38 6.35
N ILE A 191 -23.69 -28.32 7.16
CA ILE A 191 -24.55 -27.13 7.09
C ILE A 191 -24.39 -26.43 5.73
N ASP A 192 -23.17 -26.28 5.23
CA ASP A 192 -22.90 -25.67 3.93
C ASP A 192 -23.45 -26.52 2.78
N GLN A 193 -23.40 -27.85 2.89
CA GLN A 193 -24.05 -28.75 1.93
C GLN A 193 -25.57 -28.57 1.93
N LEU A 194 -26.20 -28.44 3.10
CA LEU A 194 -27.64 -28.17 3.21
C LEU A 194 -28.00 -26.81 2.62
N ARG A 195 -27.21 -25.77 2.88
CA ARG A 195 -27.38 -24.44 2.28
C ARG A 195 -27.18 -24.46 0.77
N LEU A 196 -26.22 -25.25 0.26
CA LEU A 196 -26.03 -25.43 -1.18
C LEU A 196 -27.26 -26.09 -1.81
N ASN A 197 -27.81 -27.13 -1.18
CA ASN A 197 -29.05 -27.76 -1.63
C ASN A 197 -30.24 -26.79 -1.59
N GLU A 198 -30.35 -25.95 -0.56
CA GLU A 198 -31.35 -24.88 -0.51
C GLU A 198 -31.17 -23.87 -1.64
N ARG A 199 -29.94 -23.44 -1.93
CA ARG A 199 -29.63 -22.56 -3.06
C ARG A 199 -30.00 -23.19 -4.39
N ILE A 200 -29.75 -24.50 -4.57
CA ILE A 200 -30.16 -25.25 -5.77
C ILE A 200 -31.69 -25.32 -5.86
N ALA A 201 -32.39 -25.59 -4.76
CA ALA A 201 -33.85 -25.63 -4.73
C ALA A 201 -34.45 -24.24 -5.02
N ARG A 202 -33.91 -23.19 -4.41
CA ARG A 202 -34.32 -21.80 -4.67
C ARG A 202 -33.99 -21.39 -6.11
N ALA A 203 -32.89 -21.88 -6.68
CA ALA A 203 -32.55 -21.65 -8.08
C ALA A 203 -33.60 -22.25 -9.04
N ILE A 204 -34.26 -23.34 -8.66
CA ILE A 204 -35.39 -23.92 -9.40
C ILE A 204 -36.65 -23.05 -9.24
N LEU A 205 -36.89 -22.50 -8.05
CA LEU A 205 -38.08 -21.71 -7.73
C LEU A 205 -38.00 -20.24 -8.19
N GLU A 206 -36.80 -19.68 -8.26
CA GLU A 206 -36.50 -18.30 -8.64
C GLU A 206 -35.53 -18.26 -9.85
N PRO A 207 -35.94 -18.79 -11.01
CA PRO A 207 -35.06 -18.89 -12.17
C PRO A 207 -34.56 -17.52 -12.66
N GLU A 208 -35.31 -16.44 -12.41
CA GLU A 208 -34.89 -15.08 -12.75
C GLU A 208 -33.62 -14.64 -12.01
N THR A 209 -33.49 -14.96 -10.72
CA THR A 209 -32.32 -14.57 -9.91
C THR A 209 -31.07 -15.30 -10.39
N VAL A 210 -31.21 -16.59 -10.70
CA VAL A 210 -30.14 -17.43 -11.28
C VAL A 210 -29.74 -16.92 -12.65
N LEU A 211 -30.71 -16.59 -13.49
CA LEU A 211 -30.47 -16.08 -14.83
C LEU A 211 -29.74 -14.73 -14.78
N ARG A 212 -30.12 -13.82 -13.87
CA ARG A 212 -29.43 -12.54 -13.68
C ARG A 212 -27.97 -12.74 -13.24
N GLY A 213 -27.71 -13.65 -12.31
CA GLY A 213 -26.36 -14.00 -11.88
C GLY A 213 -25.52 -14.62 -13.01
N ALA A 214 -26.08 -15.60 -13.72
CA ALA A 214 -25.42 -16.21 -14.88
C ALA A 214 -25.14 -15.19 -16.00
N GLN A 215 -26.07 -14.26 -16.24
CA GLN A 215 -25.88 -13.15 -17.18
C GLN A 215 -24.81 -12.15 -16.71
N ALA A 216 -24.68 -11.89 -15.40
CA ALA A 216 -23.61 -11.05 -14.87
C ALA A 216 -22.23 -11.70 -15.06
N ILE A 217 -22.10 -13.00 -14.73
CA ILE A 217 -20.88 -13.79 -14.98
C ILE A 217 -20.56 -13.80 -16.48
N ALA A 218 -21.53 -14.12 -17.33
CA ALA A 218 -21.33 -14.18 -18.78
C ALA A 218 -20.90 -12.82 -19.37
N ARG A 219 -21.51 -11.71 -18.93
CA ARG A 219 -21.11 -10.35 -19.32
C ARG A 219 -19.68 -10.02 -18.86
N GLY A 220 -19.34 -10.34 -17.61
CA GLY A 220 -18.00 -10.10 -17.08
C GLY A 220 -16.92 -10.93 -17.79
N LEU A 221 -17.21 -12.20 -18.10
CA LEU A 221 -16.35 -13.07 -18.91
C LEU A 221 -16.22 -12.57 -20.34
N ALA A 222 -17.31 -12.14 -20.98
CA ALA A 222 -17.29 -11.56 -22.33
C ALA A 222 -16.46 -10.26 -22.36
N ALA A 223 -16.62 -9.39 -21.36
CA ALA A 223 -15.81 -8.18 -21.20
C ALA A 223 -14.32 -8.50 -20.96
N SER A 224 -14.04 -9.66 -20.35
CA SER A 224 -12.69 -10.14 -20.08
C SER A 224 -12.11 -11.02 -21.19
N TRP A 225 -12.89 -11.38 -22.21
CA TRP A 225 -12.56 -12.45 -23.15
C TRP A 225 -11.18 -12.25 -23.78
N GLN A 226 -10.91 -11.04 -24.28
CA GLN A 226 -9.63 -10.67 -24.88
C GLN A 226 -8.42 -10.81 -23.93
N TYR A 227 -8.64 -10.73 -22.61
CA TYR A 227 -7.60 -10.88 -21.59
C TYR A 227 -7.44 -12.33 -21.11
N LEU A 228 -8.51 -13.13 -21.16
CA LEU A 228 -8.53 -14.51 -20.67
C LEU A 228 -8.03 -15.52 -21.71
N VAL A 229 -8.30 -15.29 -23.00
CA VAL A 229 -8.00 -16.28 -24.06
C VAL A 229 -6.59 -16.19 -24.63
N ALA A 230 -5.87 -15.12 -24.33
CA ALA A 230 -4.49 -14.92 -24.74
C ALA A 230 -3.66 -14.45 -23.54
N PRO A 231 -2.42 -14.93 -23.37
CA PRO A 231 -1.52 -14.41 -22.34
C PRO A 231 -1.23 -12.92 -22.55
N ALA A 232 -0.82 -12.22 -21.49
CA ALA A 232 -0.33 -10.86 -21.62
C ALA A 232 0.93 -10.85 -22.53
N PRO A 233 1.14 -9.78 -23.33
CA PRO A 233 2.41 -9.60 -24.03
C PRO A 233 3.57 -9.67 -23.04
N HIS A 234 4.67 -10.34 -23.37
CA HIS A 234 5.78 -10.47 -22.44
C HIS A 234 6.46 -9.10 -22.22
N MET A 235 6.58 -8.68 -20.96
CA MET A 235 7.40 -7.53 -20.54
C MET A 235 8.64 -8.01 -19.75
N PRO A 236 9.73 -7.23 -19.67
CA PRO A 236 10.96 -7.62 -18.97
C PRO A 236 10.73 -8.08 -17.52
N TRP A 237 9.78 -7.45 -16.82
CA TRP A 237 9.42 -7.79 -15.44
C TRP A 237 8.48 -9.01 -15.32
N ASN A 238 8.06 -9.66 -16.42
CA ASN A 238 7.19 -10.84 -16.37
C ASN A 238 7.95 -12.16 -16.17
N MET A 239 8.55 -12.30 -15.00
CA MET A 239 9.46 -13.39 -14.67
C MET A 239 9.02 -14.16 -13.43
N ARG A 240 9.62 -15.33 -13.18
CA ARG A 240 9.48 -16.00 -11.89
C ARG A 240 10.15 -15.13 -10.81
N LEU A 241 9.44 -14.90 -9.71
CA LEU A 241 9.93 -14.10 -8.59
C LEU A 241 10.99 -14.87 -7.78
N ASN A 242 12.03 -14.16 -7.35
CA ASN A 242 13.18 -14.70 -6.62
C ASN A 242 13.26 -14.21 -5.16
N GLY A 243 12.35 -13.34 -4.72
CA GLY A 243 12.16 -12.96 -3.32
C GLY A 243 12.60 -11.54 -2.96
N PRO A 244 13.90 -11.19 -3.06
CA PRO A 244 14.36 -9.83 -2.78
C PRO A 244 13.71 -8.83 -3.72
N THR A 245 13.22 -7.73 -3.15
CA THR A 245 12.62 -6.63 -3.92
C THR A 245 13.50 -5.40 -3.91
N ARG A 246 13.23 -4.49 -4.84
CA ARG A 246 13.67 -3.09 -4.84
C ARG A 246 12.44 -2.21 -4.70
N VAL A 247 12.65 -1.04 -4.12
CA VAL A 247 11.59 -0.07 -3.85
C VAL A 247 12.00 1.29 -4.34
N ALA A 248 11.08 1.94 -5.06
CA ALA A 248 11.19 3.33 -5.42
C ALA A 248 9.91 4.07 -5.01
N TRP A 249 10.08 5.32 -4.61
CA TRP A 249 8.99 6.16 -4.14
C TRP A 249 8.86 7.41 -4.99
N GLN A 250 7.63 7.81 -5.24
CA GLN A 250 7.29 9.10 -5.82
C GLN A 250 6.13 9.71 -5.05
N ASN A 251 6.05 11.03 -5.02
CA ASN A 251 4.86 11.72 -4.56
C ASN A 251 4.57 12.93 -5.45
N VAL A 252 3.30 13.30 -5.50
CA VAL A 252 2.82 14.53 -6.13
C VAL A 252 1.73 15.14 -5.26
N ARG A 253 1.36 16.38 -5.55
CA ARG A 253 0.25 17.04 -4.86
C ARG A 253 -1.07 16.40 -5.27
N PHE A 254 -1.88 16.02 -4.30
CA PHE A 254 -3.20 15.44 -4.55
C PHE A 254 -4.08 16.40 -5.36
N GLU A 255 -4.00 17.69 -5.04
CA GLU A 255 -4.73 18.76 -5.74
C GLU A 255 -4.42 18.82 -7.24
N GLU A 256 -3.15 18.68 -7.64
CA GLU A 256 -2.76 18.70 -9.06
C GLU A 256 -3.41 17.54 -9.83
N VAL A 257 -3.38 16.34 -9.24
CA VAL A 257 -3.98 15.13 -9.84
C VAL A 257 -5.50 15.27 -9.92
N HIS A 258 -6.13 15.78 -8.86
CA HIS A 258 -7.57 16.02 -8.82
C HIS A 258 -8.00 17.09 -9.85
N ALA A 259 -7.23 18.18 -9.99
CA ALA A 259 -7.48 19.22 -10.97
C ALA A 259 -7.35 18.69 -12.40
N VAL A 260 -6.33 17.88 -12.70
CA VAL A 260 -6.18 17.22 -14.01
C VAL A 260 -7.39 16.32 -14.31
N ALA A 261 -7.77 15.48 -13.36
CA ALA A 261 -8.94 14.59 -13.52
C ALA A 261 -10.20 15.40 -13.84
N LYS A 262 -10.45 16.49 -13.10
CA LYS A 262 -11.60 17.37 -13.30
C LYS A 262 -11.57 18.08 -14.67
N THR A 263 -10.43 18.63 -15.05
CA THR A 263 -10.28 19.37 -16.32
C THR A 263 -10.49 18.46 -17.54
N LEU A 264 -10.01 17.22 -17.47
CA LEU A 264 -10.14 16.26 -18.56
C LEU A 264 -11.41 15.39 -18.49
N GLY A 265 -12.25 15.58 -17.45
CA GLY A 265 -13.53 14.89 -17.30
C GLY A 265 -13.45 13.42 -16.86
N GLY A 266 -12.34 13.01 -16.23
CA GLY A 266 -12.15 11.64 -15.73
C GLY A 266 -11.95 11.55 -14.22
N THR A 267 -11.39 10.42 -13.78
CA THR A 267 -11.18 10.10 -12.36
C THR A 267 -9.69 10.13 -11.98
N ILE A 268 -9.39 10.17 -10.68
CA ILE A 268 -8.01 10.06 -10.16
C ILE A 268 -7.34 8.77 -10.67
N ASN A 269 -8.08 7.66 -10.73
CA ASN A 269 -7.55 6.40 -11.27
C ASN A 269 -7.17 6.52 -12.75
N ASP A 270 -7.92 7.27 -13.55
CA ASP A 270 -7.59 7.48 -14.97
C ASP A 270 -6.29 8.28 -15.11
N VAL A 271 -6.07 9.30 -14.27
CA VAL A 271 -4.80 10.06 -14.21
C VAL A 271 -3.64 9.17 -13.78
N VAL A 272 -3.81 8.38 -12.72
CA VAL A 272 -2.80 7.45 -12.21
C VAL A 272 -2.41 6.42 -13.28
N LEU A 273 -3.39 5.77 -13.91
CA LEU A 273 -3.13 4.77 -14.95
C LEU A 273 -2.47 5.39 -16.19
N THR A 274 -2.83 6.63 -16.54
CA THR A 274 -2.20 7.39 -17.63
C THR A 274 -0.73 7.66 -17.35
N ALA A 275 -0.41 8.06 -16.13
CA ALA A 275 0.97 8.28 -15.72
C ALA A 275 1.76 6.97 -15.68
N VAL A 276 1.21 5.89 -15.11
CA VAL A 276 1.85 4.57 -15.05
C VAL A 276 2.12 4.01 -16.44
N ALA A 277 1.14 4.10 -17.37
CA ALA A 277 1.33 3.67 -18.75
C ALA A 277 2.41 4.48 -19.47
N GLY A 278 2.45 5.80 -19.24
CA GLY A 278 3.50 6.68 -19.77
C GLY A 278 4.89 6.37 -19.23
N ALA A 279 4.98 6.10 -17.93
CA ALA A 279 6.21 5.73 -17.26
C ALA A 279 6.77 4.42 -17.82
N ALA A 280 5.92 3.39 -17.88
CA ALA A 280 6.26 2.10 -18.45
C ALA A 280 6.70 2.21 -19.92
N GLY A 281 5.98 2.98 -20.74
CA GLY A 281 6.34 3.20 -22.14
C GLY A 281 7.68 3.88 -22.34
N ARG A 282 7.98 4.93 -21.55
CA ARG A 282 9.29 5.61 -21.57
C ARG A 282 10.42 4.66 -21.18
N TYR A 283 10.23 3.93 -20.10
CA TYR A 283 11.21 2.97 -19.63
C TYR A 283 11.45 1.85 -20.66
N LEU A 284 10.39 1.29 -21.25
CA LEU A 284 10.50 0.22 -22.25
C LEU A 284 11.26 0.69 -23.49
N GLU A 285 10.97 1.89 -24.00
CA GLU A 285 11.71 2.48 -25.11
C GLU A 285 13.18 2.76 -24.77
N ALA A 286 13.45 3.32 -23.60
CA ALA A 286 14.82 3.56 -23.13
C ALA A 286 15.62 2.25 -23.01
N SER A 287 14.93 1.14 -22.75
CA SER A 287 15.49 -0.21 -22.67
C SER A 287 15.51 -0.94 -24.02
N GLY A 288 15.23 -0.25 -25.13
CA GLY A 288 15.31 -0.80 -26.49
C GLY A 288 14.11 -1.64 -26.95
N HIS A 289 12.99 -1.65 -26.21
CA HIS A 289 11.80 -2.39 -26.59
C HIS A 289 10.92 -1.60 -27.56
N ASN A 290 10.29 -2.30 -28.51
CA ASN A 290 9.29 -1.68 -29.40
C ASN A 290 7.95 -1.53 -28.69
N THR A 291 7.53 -0.29 -28.47
CA THR A 291 6.31 0.08 -27.73
C THR A 291 5.12 0.45 -28.61
N LYS A 292 5.32 0.59 -29.94
CA LYS A 292 4.32 1.21 -30.85
C LYS A 292 2.93 0.59 -30.78
N GLU A 293 2.85 -0.73 -30.69
CA GLU A 293 1.60 -1.51 -30.62
C GLU A 293 1.48 -2.30 -29.32
N LEU A 294 2.33 -1.99 -28.34
CA LEU A 294 2.45 -2.78 -27.13
C LEU A 294 1.38 -2.36 -26.11
N VAL A 295 0.45 -3.28 -25.84
CA VAL A 295 -0.62 -3.08 -24.86
C VAL A 295 -0.25 -3.75 -23.53
N MET A 296 0.16 -2.96 -22.56
CA MET A 296 0.44 -3.42 -21.21
C MET A 296 -0.86 -3.72 -20.46
N ARG A 297 -1.01 -4.94 -19.96
CA ARG A 297 -2.14 -5.34 -19.13
C ARG A 297 -1.85 -5.01 -17.67
N ILE A 298 -2.79 -4.32 -17.02
CA ILE A 298 -2.72 -3.88 -15.64
C ILE A 298 -3.90 -4.48 -14.90
N ALA A 299 -3.62 -5.19 -13.81
CA ALA A 299 -4.64 -5.65 -12.88
C ALA A 299 -4.89 -4.54 -11.87
N VAL A 300 -6.11 -4.00 -11.86
CA VAL A 300 -6.53 -2.90 -10.99
C VAL A 300 -7.54 -3.45 -9.99
N PRO A 301 -7.20 -3.55 -8.70
CA PRO A 301 -8.15 -3.94 -7.67
C PRO A 301 -9.29 -2.92 -7.60
N VAL A 302 -10.53 -3.42 -7.47
CA VAL A 302 -11.72 -2.59 -7.27
C VAL A 302 -12.56 -3.14 -6.13
N ASN A 303 -13.16 -2.22 -5.37
CA ASN A 303 -14.05 -2.58 -4.28
C ASN A 303 -15.45 -2.83 -4.84
N VAL A 304 -15.93 -4.07 -4.75
CA VAL A 304 -17.29 -4.47 -5.16
C VAL A 304 -18.13 -4.72 -3.91
N ARG A 305 -18.58 -3.64 -3.27
CA ARG A 305 -19.53 -3.71 -2.15
C ARG A 305 -20.94 -3.46 -2.69
N ALA A 306 -21.87 -4.37 -2.40
CA ALA A 306 -23.30 -4.11 -2.55
C ALA A 306 -23.80 -3.33 -1.32
N GLU A 307 -24.71 -2.37 -1.50
CA GLU A 307 -25.21 -1.44 -0.47
C GLU A 307 -25.98 -2.11 0.71
N HIS A 308 -26.11 -3.45 0.74
CA HIS A 308 -27.01 -4.17 1.64
C HIS A 308 -26.42 -5.40 2.36
N GLU A 309 -25.10 -5.63 2.34
CA GLU A 309 -24.51 -6.75 3.08
C GLU A 309 -23.78 -6.27 4.34
N ASP A 310 -24.14 -6.90 5.47
CA ASP A 310 -23.67 -6.57 6.80
C ASP A 310 -22.14 -6.50 6.90
N GLU A 311 -21.74 -5.56 7.73
CA GLU A 311 -20.42 -4.98 7.94
C GLU A 311 -19.49 -5.98 8.71
N ALA A 312 -19.38 -7.21 8.21
CA ALA A 312 -18.48 -8.26 8.69
C ALA A 312 -17.11 -8.15 8.01
N LEU A 313 -16.04 -8.20 8.81
CA LEU A 313 -14.65 -8.16 8.36
C LEU A 313 -14.32 -9.43 7.56
N GLY A 314 -14.33 -9.33 6.23
CA GLY A 314 -13.90 -10.37 5.30
C GLY A 314 -13.54 -9.77 3.94
N ASN A 315 -12.48 -10.28 3.31
CA ASN A 315 -11.94 -9.72 2.06
C ASN A 315 -12.94 -9.87 0.90
N ARG A 316 -13.20 -8.75 0.20
CA ARG A 316 -13.99 -8.68 -1.04
C ARG A 316 -13.28 -7.79 -2.05
N VAL A 317 -12.18 -8.28 -2.58
CA VAL A 317 -11.39 -7.57 -3.60
C VAL A 317 -11.58 -8.28 -4.93
N SER A 318 -12.16 -7.58 -5.91
CA SER A 318 -12.19 -8.03 -7.29
C SER A 318 -11.15 -7.26 -8.12
N PHE A 319 -10.89 -7.73 -9.33
CA PHE A 319 -9.91 -7.13 -10.23
C PHE A 319 -10.55 -6.73 -11.54
N MET A 320 -10.15 -5.58 -12.05
CA MET A 320 -10.36 -5.16 -13.43
C MET A 320 -9.07 -5.43 -14.21
N LEU A 321 -9.18 -6.13 -15.34
CA LEU A 321 -8.07 -6.31 -16.27
C LEU A 321 -8.13 -5.20 -17.31
N PHE A 322 -7.23 -4.24 -17.16
CA PHE A 322 -7.12 -3.06 -18.00
C PHE A 322 -5.96 -3.24 -18.99
N GLY A 323 -6.08 -2.71 -20.21
CA GLY A 323 -4.98 -2.73 -21.20
C GLY A 323 -4.60 -1.31 -21.59
N ALA A 324 -3.33 -0.93 -21.47
CA ALA A 324 -2.84 0.41 -21.77
C ALA A 324 -1.85 0.36 -22.95
N LEU A 325 -2.07 1.16 -24.00
CA LEU A 325 -1.08 1.32 -25.06
C LEU A 325 0.10 2.16 -24.54
N VAL A 326 1.26 1.54 -24.39
CA VAL A 326 2.42 2.22 -23.76
C VAL A 326 3.21 3.09 -24.73
N GLY A 327 3.06 2.87 -26.04
CA GLY A 327 3.71 3.67 -27.09
C GLY A 327 3.07 5.04 -27.36
N GLU A 328 1.90 5.33 -26.81
CA GLU A 328 1.23 6.62 -27.00
C GLU A 328 2.00 7.74 -26.27
N ARG A 329 2.47 8.76 -27.00
CA ARG A 329 3.32 9.84 -26.49
C ARG A 329 2.53 11.09 -26.11
N ASP A 330 1.39 11.32 -26.74
CA ASP A 330 0.50 12.43 -26.39
C ASP A 330 -0.21 12.10 -25.05
N PRO A 331 0.04 12.88 -23.98
CA PRO A 331 -0.54 12.59 -22.66
C PRO A 331 -2.07 12.74 -22.64
N ILE A 332 -2.66 13.65 -23.43
CA ILE A 332 -4.10 13.87 -23.50
C ILE A 332 -4.76 12.73 -24.27
N LYS A 333 -4.17 12.33 -25.40
CA LYS A 333 -4.66 11.16 -26.14
C LYS A 333 -4.58 9.89 -25.30
N ARG A 334 -3.46 9.66 -24.61
CA ARG A 334 -3.30 8.54 -23.68
C ARG A 334 -4.37 8.55 -22.58
N PHE A 335 -4.64 9.72 -21.99
CA PHE A 335 -5.69 9.88 -20.98
C PHE A 335 -7.06 9.52 -21.53
N ASN A 336 -7.44 10.05 -22.69
CA ASN A 336 -8.74 9.81 -23.31
C ASN A 336 -8.93 8.32 -23.65
N ASP A 337 -7.91 7.67 -24.21
CA ASP A 337 -7.93 6.24 -24.53
C ASP A 337 -8.14 5.41 -23.25
N ILE A 338 -7.41 5.75 -22.17
CA ILE A 338 -7.53 5.09 -20.88
C ILE A 338 -8.90 5.31 -20.24
N HIS A 339 -9.39 6.55 -20.23
CA HIS A 339 -10.67 6.92 -19.63
C HIS A 339 -11.85 6.23 -20.36
N ALA A 340 -11.82 6.21 -21.70
CA ALA A 340 -12.83 5.53 -22.51
C ALA A 340 -12.88 4.02 -22.22
N GLN A 341 -11.70 3.38 -22.10
CA GLN A 341 -11.62 1.96 -21.81
C GLN A 341 -12.00 1.62 -20.36
N SER A 342 -11.54 2.42 -19.38
CA SER A 342 -11.92 2.35 -17.97
C SER A 342 -13.44 2.41 -17.82
N THR A 343 -14.09 3.36 -18.49
CA THR A 343 -15.55 3.52 -18.51
C THR A 343 -16.25 2.31 -19.13
N LYS A 344 -15.74 1.81 -20.28
CA LYS A 344 -16.30 0.62 -20.94
C LYS A 344 -16.24 -0.62 -20.04
N LEU A 345 -15.11 -0.87 -19.38
CA LEU A 345 -14.93 -2.04 -18.50
C LEU A 345 -15.78 -1.95 -17.23
N LYS A 346 -15.91 -0.75 -16.63
CA LYS A 346 -16.82 -0.48 -15.51
C LYS A 346 -18.28 -0.76 -15.90
N ASN A 347 -18.73 -0.19 -17.02
CA ASN A 347 -20.11 -0.35 -17.50
C ASN A 347 -20.44 -1.78 -17.91
N ALA A 348 -19.45 -2.54 -18.38
CA ALA A 348 -19.61 -3.96 -18.71
C ALA A 348 -19.69 -4.86 -17.46
N GLY A 349 -19.45 -4.34 -16.25
CA GLY A 349 -19.51 -5.10 -15.01
C GLY A 349 -18.40 -6.15 -14.88
N GLN A 350 -17.23 -5.91 -15.50
CA GLN A 350 -16.14 -6.89 -15.57
C GLN A 350 -15.74 -7.41 -14.18
N ALA A 351 -15.53 -6.49 -13.23
CA ALA A 351 -15.13 -6.83 -11.87
C ALA A 351 -16.23 -7.58 -11.11
N THR A 352 -17.49 -7.21 -11.28
CA THR A 352 -18.61 -7.92 -10.66
C THR A 352 -18.71 -9.35 -11.19
N GLY A 353 -18.66 -9.54 -12.51
CA GLY A 353 -18.72 -10.89 -13.09
C GLY A 353 -17.53 -11.77 -12.75
N LEU A 354 -16.33 -11.20 -12.57
CA LEU A 354 -15.16 -11.94 -12.09
C LEU A 354 -15.26 -12.28 -10.59
N ASP A 355 -15.80 -11.38 -9.76
CA ASP A 355 -16.07 -11.65 -8.33
C ASP A 355 -17.08 -12.79 -8.18
N ASP A 356 -18.19 -12.74 -8.94
CA ASP A 356 -19.21 -13.79 -8.94
C ASP A 356 -18.64 -15.15 -9.35
N LEU A 357 -17.74 -15.18 -10.34
CA LEU A 357 -17.04 -16.41 -10.72
C LEU A 357 -16.13 -16.92 -9.59
N LEU A 358 -15.36 -16.03 -8.96
CA LEU A 358 -14.49 -16.39 -7.83
C LEU A 358 -15.29 -16.88 -6.63
N ARG A 359 -16.50 -16.37 -6.39
CA ARG A 359 -17.44 -16.88 -5.37
C ARG A 359 -17.87 -18.32 -5.65
N VAL A 360 -18.19 -18.63 -6.91
CA VAL A 360 -18.54 -20.00 -7.31
C VAL A 360 -17.37 -20.95 -7.07
N VAL A 361 -16.15 -20.56 -7.48
CA VAL A 361 -14.93 -21.33 -7.18
C VAL A 361 -14.73 -21.47 -5.67
N GLY A 362 -14.99 -20.41 -4.91
CA GLY A 362 -14.90 -20.34 -3.45
C GLY A 362 -15.82 -21.30 -2.68
N THR A 363 -16.82 -21.90 -3.32
CA THR A 363 -17.66 -22.96 -2.72
C THR A 363 -17.03 -24.35 -2.77
N SER A 364 -15.86 -24.50 -3.39
CA SER A 364 -15.16 -25.78 -3.47
C SER A 364 -14.61 -26.19 -2.08
N PRO A 365 -14.47 -27.50 -1.80
CA PRO A 365 -13.92 -27.97 -0.52
C PRO A 365 -12.53 -27.40 -0.21
N ALA A 366 -12.25 -27.08 1.06
CA ALA A 366 -10.98 -26.47 1.49
C ALA A 366 -9.73 -27.27 1.09
N ALA A 367 -9.78 -28.60 1.14
CA ALA A 367 -8.70 -29.48 0.66
C ALA A 367 -8.38 -29.28 -0.84
N MET A 368 -9.38 -28.97 -1.67
CA MET A 368 -9.15 -28.62 -3.08
C MET A 368 -8.41 -27.28 -3.19
N HIS A 369 -8.76 -26.28 -2.39
CA HIS A 369 -8.07 -24.99 -2.35
C HIS A 369 -6.61 -25.14 -1.93
N ALA A 370 -6.32 -25.94 -0.90
CA ALA A 370 -4.96 -26.20 -0.44
C ALA A 370 -4.11 -26.86 -1.53
N THR A 371 -4.66 -27.87 -2.20
CA THR A 371 -3.99 -28.59 -3.29
C THR A 371 -3.79 -27.70 -4.51
N LEU A 372 -4.83 -26.99 -4.94
CA LEU A 372 -4.80 -26.09 -6.09
C LEU A 372 -3.81 -24.93 -5.86
N GLY A 373 -3.77 -24.42 -4.62
CA GLY A 373 -2.80 -23.43 -4.17
C GLY A 373 -1.36 -23.87 -4.37
N GLN A 374 -1.06 -25.16 -4.16
CA GLN A 374 0.27 -25.72 -4.34
C GLN A 374 0.65 -25.93 -5.82
N VAL A 375 -0.33 -26.32 -6.65
CA VAL A 375 -0.11 -26.81 -8.03
C VAL A 375 -0.29 -25.73 -9.10
N LEU A 376 -1.10 -24.69 -8.87
CA LEU A 376 -1.30 -23.61 -9.85
C LEU A 376 -0.09 -22.68 -9.92
N SER A 377 0.90 -23.07 -10.73
CA SER A 377 1.88 -22.16 -11.31
C SER A 377 1.56 -21.97 -12.78
N LEU A 378 0.65 -21.04 -13.09
CA LEU A 378 0.31 -20.75 -14.48
C LEU A 378 1.57 -20.22 -15.20
N PRO A 379 1.99 -20.83 -16.34
CA PRO A 379 3.22 -20.48 -17.01
C PRO A 379 3.18 -19.11 -17.69
N ASN A 380 2.01 -18.46 -17.84
CA ASN A 380 1.91 -17.10 -18.37
C ASN A 380 0.91 -16.29 -17.54
N PRO A 381 1.25 -15.06 -17.10
CA PRO A 381 0.32 -14.22 -16.37
C PRO A 381 -0.70 -13.56 -17.30
N TRP A 382 -1.93 -13.37 -16.80
CA TRP A 382 -2.99 -12.64 -17.52
C TRP A 382 -2.80 -11.12 -17.50
N SER A 383 -1.95 -10.62 -16.60
CA SER A 383 -1.58 -9.22 -16.43
C SER A 383 -0.06 -9.05 -16.42
N ASN A 384 0.43 -7.88 -16.83
CA ASN A 384 1.85 -7.55 -16.76
C ASN A 384 2.25 -7.03 -15.39
N MET A 385 1.36 -6.29 -14.72
CA MET A 385 1.60 -5.68 -13.42
C MET A 385 0.29 -5.50 -12.64
N ILE A 386 0.40 -5.22 -11.34
CA ILE A 386 -0.71 -4.72 -10.51
C ILE A 386 -0.52 -3.22 -10.29
N CYS A 387 -1.60 -2.46 -10.43
CA CYS A 387 -1.66 -1.06 -10.00
C CYS A 387 -2.84 -0.90 -9.04
N THR A 388 -2.58 -0.64 -7.76
CA THR A 388 -3.61 -0.36 -6.76
C THR A 388 -3.62 1.12 -6.39
N ASN A 389 -4.82 1.66 -6.16
CA ASN A 389 -4.99 2.99 -5.60
C ASN A 389 -5.98 2.92 -4.44
N VAL A 390 -5.50 3.19 -3.23
CA VAL A 390 -6.28 3.11 -1.99
C VAL A 390 -6.51 4.54 -1.48
N PRO A 391 -7.77 5.00 -1.37
CA PRO A 391 -8.05 6.27 -0.71
C PRO A 391 -7.59 6.23 0.74
N GLY A 392 -6.71 7.14 1.12
CA GLY A 392 -6.31 7.36 2.51
C GLY A 392 -6.82 8.70 3.06
N PRO A 393 -6.51 9.00 4.34
CA PRO A 393 -7.03 10.16 5.03
C PRO A 393 -6.42 11.46 4.48
N LEU A 394 -7.27 12.43 4.13
CA LEU A 394 -6.88 13.74 3.59
C LEU A 394 -6.60 14.79 4.67
N GLN A 395 -6.47 14.35 5.91
CA GLN A 395 -6.14 15.19 7.06
C GLN A 395 -4.82 14.71 7.66
N PRO A 396 -4.03 15.61 8.26
CA PRO A 396 -2.77 15.23 8.89
C PRO A 396 -3.04 14.22 10.01
N LEU A 397 -2.10 13.30 10.17
CA LEU A 397 -2.13 12.27 11.19
C LEU A 397 -0.85 12.35 12.01
N TYR A 398 -0.96 11.95 13.27
CA TYR A 398 0.11 12.07 14.25
C TYR A 398 0.37 10.72 14.90
N LEU A 399 1.64 10.44 15.18
CA LEU A 399 2.04 9.33 16.02
C LEU A 399 2.66 9.92 17.29
N MET A 400 1.96 9.83 18.42
CA MET A 400 2.42 10.39 19.69
C MET A 400 2.76 11.89 19.61
N GLY A 401 1.98 12.65 18.84
CA GLY A 401 2.16 14.08 18.60
C GLY A 401 3.19 14.46 17.54
N HIS A 402 3.87 13.49 16.92
CA HIS A 402 4.74 13.68 15.78
C HIS A 402 3.94 13.61 14.48
N ARG A 403 3.95 14.67 13.68
CA ARG A 403 3.21 14.73 12.42
C ARG A 403 3.81 13.75 11.41
N MET A 404 2.96 12.96 10.75
CA MET A 404 3.37 12.16 9.61
C MET A 404 3.47 13.06 8.37
N THR A 405 4.62 13.02 7.70
CA THR A 405 4.93 13.86 6.52
C THR A 405 4.85 13.09 5.21
N ALA A 406 4.90 11.75 5.28
CA ALA A 406 4.77 10.89 4.12
C ALA A 406 4.23 9.52 4.50
N HIS A 407 3.44 8.93 3.60
CA HIS A 407 2.86 7.61 3.80
C HIS A 407 2.88 6.82 2.50
N TYR A 408 3.78 5.84 2.41
CA TYR A 408 4.02 5.06 1.21
C TYR A 408 3.40 3.66 1.35
N PRO A 409 2.40 3.29 0.55
CA PRO A 409 1.76 1.98 0.64
C PRO A 409 2.66 0.86 0.12
N TRP A 410 2.42 -0.37 0.53
CA TRP A 410 3.09 -1.57 0.02
C TRP A 410 2.07 -2.61 -0.45
N VAL A 411 2.32 -3.19 -1.63
CA VAL A 411 1.60 -4.36 -2.12
C VAL A 411 2.56 -5.44 -2.57
N PRO A 412 2.23 -6.72 -2.33
CA PRO A 412 3.10 -7.82 -2.66
C PRO A 412 3.25 -7.98 -4.18
N LEU A 413 4.42 -8.49 -4.59
CA LEU A 413 4.61 -9.02 -5.94
C LEU A 413 4.05 -10.44 -5.99
N GLY A 414 3.50 -10.84 -7.12
CA GLY A 414 2.99 -12.19 -7.28
C GLY A 414 2.75 -12.61 -8.72
N TRP A 415 2.49 -13.90 -8.93
CA TRP A 415 2.04 -14.47 -10.21
C TRP A 415 2.86 -14.03 -11.42
N ARG A 416 4.18 -14.04 -11.30
CA ARG A 416 5.13 -13.61 -12.34
C ARG A 416 4.99 -12.14 -12.78
N MET A 417 4.43 -11.28 -11.94
CA MET A 417 4.44 -9.84 -12.09
C MET A 417 5.55 -9.28 -11.20
N GLY A 418 6.73 -9.10 -11.77
CA GLY A 418 7.91 -8.58 -11.08
C GLY A 418 7.93 -7.06 -10.94
N LEU A 419 6.82 -6.38 -11.23
CA LEU A 419 6.62 -4.94 -11.03
C LEU A 419 5.19 -4.70 -10.52
N SER A 420 5.05 -3.90 -9.48
CA SER A 420 3.76 -3.41 -8.96
C SER A 420 3.85 -1.93 -8.59
N VAL A 421 2.69 -1.27 -8.62
CA VAL A 421 2.53 0.12 -8.17
C VAL A 421 1.40 0.17 -7.15
N ALA A 422 1.71 0.66 -5.96
CA ALA A 422 0.73 1.00 -4.96
C ALA A 422 0.63 2.52 -4.82
N VAL A 423 -0.59 3.03 -4.78
CA VAL A 423 -0.88 4.46 -4.66
C VAL A 423 -1.79 4.67 -3.46
N MET A 424 -1.50 5.71 -2.68
CA MET A 424 -2.35 6.12 -1.57
C MET A 424 -2.42 7.64 -1.47
N SER A 425 -3.62 8.18 -1.26
CA SER A 425 -3.78 9.60 -0.90
C SER A 425 -3.55 9.78 0.60
N TYR A 426 -2.77 10.78 0.98
CA TYR A 426 -2.55 11.12 2.39
C TYR A 426 -2.32 12.62 2.53
N ASP A 427 -3.01 13.25 3.49
CA ASP A 427 -2.98 14.70 3.71
C ASP A 427 -3.20 15.45 2.38
N ASP A 428 -2.17 16.14 1.88
CA ASP A 428 -2.20 16.93 0.66
C ASP A 428 -1.45 16.28 -0.52
N GLY A 429 -1.02 15.02 -0.35
CA GLY A 429 -0.18 14.26 -1.26
C GLY A 429 -0.83 13.01 -1.81
N LEU A 430 -0.35 12.58 -2.98
CA LEU A 430 -0.57 11.27 -3.56
C LEU A 430 0.77 10.55 -3.63
N TYR A 431 0.90 9.46 -2.86
CA TYR A 431 2.15 8.73 -2.64
C TYR A 431 2.14 7.43 -3.43
N PHE A 432 3.22 7.21 -4.19
CA PHE A 432 3.41 6.06 -5.06
C PHE A 432 4.58 5.22 -4.54
N SER A 433 4.34 3.93 -4.44
CA SER A 433 5.38 2.93 -4.18
C SER A 433 5.47 1.96 -5.34
N PHE A 434 6.64 1.94 -5.96
CA PHE A 434 7.01 0.96 -6.95
C PHE A 434 7.75 -0.16 -6.23
N SER A 435 7.30 -1.39 -6.44
CA SER A 435 7.99 -2.58 -5.97
C SER A 435 8.38 -3.39 -7.19
N GLY A 436 9.61 -3.88 -7.22
CA GLY A 436 10.04 -4.79 -8.28
C GLY A 436 10.98 -5.87 -7.78
N ASP A 437 10.99 -7.01 -8.47
CA ASP A 437 11.92 -8.09 -8.15
C ASP A 437 13.35 -7.61 -8.40
N ARG A 438 14.27 -7.84 -7.47
CA ARG A 438 15.66 -7.36 -7.56
C ARG A 438 16.39 -7.88 -8.80
N TYR A 439 15.96 -9.02 -9.33
CA TYR A 439 16.53 -9.69 -10.50
C TYR A 439 15.73 -9.44 -11.78
N ALA A 440 14.65 -8.66 -11.72
CA ALA A 440 14.03 -8.15 -12.94
C ALA A 440 15.08 -7.34 -13.72
N PRO A 441 15.06 -7.40 -15.07
CA PRO A 441 16.16 -6.88 -15.90
C PRO A 441 16.54 -5.41 -15.69
N ASP A 442 15.78 -4.58 -14.96
CA ASP A 442 16.13 -3.18 -14.80
C ASP A 442 15.64 -2.53 -13.48
N ASP A 443 16.02 -1.26 -13.35
CA ASP A 443 15.91 -0.37 -12.19
C ASP A 443 14.48 0.14 -11.93
N VAL A 444 13.87 -0.25 -10.81
CA VAL A 444 12.52 0.18 -10.39
C VAL A 444 12.47 1.70 -10.21
N GLU A 445 13.58 2.26 -9.80
CA GLU A 445 13.86 3.68 -9.61
C GLU A 445 13.75 4.46 -10.94
N SER A 446 14.18 3.86 -12.06
CA SER A 446 14.01 4.43 -13.39
C SER A 446 12.53 4.55 -13.78
N VAL A 447 11.73 3.51 -13.55
CA VAL A 447 10.28 3.55 -13.82
C VAL A 447 9.60 4.65 -12.98
N ALA A 448 9.97 4.74 -11.69
CA ALA A 448 9.45 5.76 -10.79
C ALA A 448 9.82 7.17 -11.25
N SER A 449 11.06 7.40 -11.70
CA SER A 449 11.49 8.69 -12.25
C SER A 449 10.64 9.10 -13.48
N HIS A 450 10.39 8.15 -14.39
CA HIS A 450 9.54 8.38 -15.56
C HIS A 450 8.08 8.67 -15.22
N LEU A 451 7.56 8.17 -14.09
CA LEU A 451 6.23 8.54 -13.59
C LEU A 451 6.14 10.02 -13.27
N GLY A 452 7.15 10.58 -12.59
CA GLY A 452 7.20 12.01 -12.29
C GLY A 452 7.19 12.87 -13.56
N MET A 453 7.86 12.42 -14.62
CA MET A 453 7.81 13.08 -15.93
C MET A 453 6.43 12.99 -16.56
N ALA A 454 5.83 11.80 -16.60
CA ALA A 454 4.51 11.59 -17.21
C ALA A 454 3.39 12.39 -16.52
N LEU A 455 3.44 12.51 -15.18
CA LEU A 455 2.49 13.34 -14.43
C LEU A 455 2.66 14.83 -14.74
N ARG A 456 3.91 15.33 -14.83
CA ARG A 456 4.17 16.73 -15.19
C ARG A 456 3.69 17.06 -16.59
N GLU A 457 3.98 16.20 -17.57
CA GLU A 457 3.54 16.38 -18.96
C GLU A 457 2.01 16.41 -19.08
N LEU A 458 1.32 15.49 -18.39
CA LEU A 458 -0.14 15.44 -18.39
C LEU A 458 -0.74 16.69 -17.72
N ARG A 459 -0.17 17.14 -16.59
CA ARG A 459 -0.57 18.37 -15.90
C ARG A 459 -0.44 19.59 -16.80
N GLU A 460 0.70 19.73 -17.48
CA GLU A 460 1.00 20.84 -18.38
C GLU A 460 0.09 20.83 -19.61
N ALA A 461 -0.10 19.67 -20.23
CA ALA A 461 -1.00 19.51 -21.37
C ALA A 461 -2.47 19.78 -21.01
N ALA A 462 -2.88 19.50 -19.76
CA ALA A 462 -4.20 19.84 -19.24
C ALA A 462 -4.33 21.31 -18.81
N GLY A 463 -3.27 22.11 -18.89
CA GLY A 463 -3.28 23.52 -18.47
C GLY A 463 -3.44 23.74 -16.96
N VAL A 464 -3.10 22.74 -16.15
CA VAL A 464 -3.24 22.82 -14.69
C VAL A 464 -1.99 23.46 -14.07
N PRO A 465 -2.11 24.56 -13.30
CA PRO A 465 -0.96 25.19 -12.66
C PRO A 465 -0.33 24.28 -11.60
N ARG A 466 0.94 24.54 -11.25
CA ARG A 466 1.63 23.78 -10.20
C ARG A 466 1.09 24.25 -8.85
N ALA A 467 0.72 23.32 -7.97
CA ALA A 467 0.30 23.63 -6.62
C ALA A 467 1.52 23.96 -5.75
N ILE A 468 1.41 25.04 -4.95
CA ILE A 468 2.41 25.41 -3.94
C ILE A 468 1.85 24.96 -2.58
N PRO A 469 2.58 24.19 -1.77
CA PRO A 469 2.07 23.72 -0.48
C PRO A 469 1.69 24.86 0.46
N ASP A 470 0.55 24.72 1.15
CA ASP A 470 0.03 25.73 2.08
C ASP A 470 0.98 26.04 3.24
N TYR A 471 1.80 25.07 3.68
CA TYR A 471 2.80 25.29 4.74
C TYR A 471 3.99 26.12 4.26
N LEU A 472 4.29 26.14 2.96
CA LEU A 472 5.25 27.07 2.36
C LEU A 472 4.61 28.43 2.09
N ALA A 473 3.30 28.47 1.81
CA ALA A 473 2.54 29.71 1.68
C ALA A 473 2.31 30.43 3.02
N SER A 474 2.29 29.69 4.13
CA SER A 474 2.06 30.19 5.50
C SER A 474 3.33 30.30 6.34
N ALA A 475 4.50 29.95 5.80
CA ALA A 475 5.77 30.25 6.46
C ALA A 475 5.87 31.78 6.66
N PRO A 476 6.07 32.29 7.88
CA PRO A 476 6.23 33.72 8.08
C PRO A 476 7.42 34.18 7.23
N VAL A 477 7.16 35.11 6.32
CA VAL A 477 8.20 35.81 5.57
C VAL A 477 9.15 36.37 6.62
N GLN A 478 10.35 35.80 6.73
CA GLN A 478 11.37 36.40 7.58
C GLN A 478 11.56 37.83 7.09
N PRO A 479 11.40 38.85 7.95
CA PRO A 479 11.73 40.21 7.54
C PRO A 479 13.18 40.20 7.04
N PRO A 480 13.49 40.97 5.98
CA PRO A 480 14.85 41.00 5.44
C PRO A 480 15.82 41.27 6.58
N VAL A 481 16.84 40.41 6.69
CA VAL A 481 17.92 40.57 7.67
C VAL A 481 18.46 41.99 7.48
N PRO A 482 18.41 42.87 8.50
CA PRO A 482 18.96 44.20 8.37
C PRO A 482 20.44 44.07 7.99
N PRO A 483 20.95 44.94 7.10
CA PRO A 483 22.36 44.90 6.72
C PRO A 483 23.22 44.92 7.99
N PRO A 484 24.35 44.20 8.01
CA PRO A 484 25.25 44.21 9.15
C PRO A 484 25.57 45.67 9.51
N PRO A 485 25.68 46.01 10.81
CA PRO A 485 26.02 47.36 11.22
C PRO A 485 27.29 47.77 10.50
N ALA A 486 27.28 48.96 9.90
CA ALA A 486 28.45 49.53 9.25
C ALA A 486 29.61 49.40 10.24
N SER A 487 30.67 48.71 9.80
CA SER A 487 31.93 48.67 10.52
C SER A 487 32.29 50.09 10.89
N GLY A 488 32.33 50.39 12.19
CA GLY A 488 32.74 51.69 12.69
C GLY A 488 34.06 52.08 12.03
N ASP A 489 34.15 53.35 11.62
CA ASP A 489 35.35 53.91 11.02
C ASP A 489 36.60 53.51 11.82
N PRO A 490 37.70 53.13 11.15
CA PRO A 490 38.93 52.79 11.83
C PRO A 490 39.39 54.00 12.65
N GLU A 491 39.62 53.78 13.95
CA GLU A 491 40.24 54.77 14.83
C GLU A 491 41.46 55.37 14.15
N SER A 492 41.41 56.69 13.95
CA SER A 492 42.52 57.49 13.44
C SER A 492 43.74 57.31 14.36
N PRO A 493 44.95 57.08 13.81
CA PRO A 493 46.14 56.86 14.62
C PRO A 493 46.47 58.13 15.41
N ARG A 494 46.54 58.02 16.74
CA ARG A 494 47.01 59.10 17.60
C ARG A 494 48.45 59.43 17.23
N HIS A 495 48.64 60.61 16.62
CA HIS A 495 49.93 61.25 16.48
C HIS A 495 50.53 61.55 17.86
N THR A 496 51.62 60.86 18.19
CA THR A 496 52.58 61.34 19.19
C THR A 496 53.46 62.40 18.53
N GLU A 497 53.27 63.67 18.90
CA GLU A 497 54.21 64.75 18.59
C GLU A 497 55.42 64.71 19.56
N PRO A 498 56.62 65.08 19.08
CA PRO A 498 57.88 64.96 19.81
C PRO A 498 58.06 66.11 20.81
N ALA A 499 58.62 65.79 21.98
CA ALA A 499 59.02 66.78 22.98
C ALA A 499 60.20 67.63 22.46
N VAL A 500 60.00 68.94 22.48
CA VAL A 500 61.01 69.96 22.19
C VAL A 500 61.90 70.14 23.42
N GLU A 501 63.18 69.76 23.29
CA GLU A 501 64.25 70.23 24.16
C GLU A 501 64.62 71.67 23.80
N THR A 502 64.72 72.56 24.80
CA THR A 502 65.65 73.70 24.75
C THR A 502 66.15 74.05 26.16
N PRO A 503 67.35 74.66 26.27
CA PRO A 503 68.26 74.46 27.40
C PRO A 503 68.44 75.70 28.29
N GLY A 504 68.85 75.46 29.55
CA GLY A 504 69.42 76.45 30.46
C GLY A 504 69.39 75.94 31.89
N GLY A 505 70.43 75.97 32.72
CA GLY A 505 71.80 76.43 32.59
C GLY A 505 72.55 76.05 33.88
N THR A 506 73.85 75.80 33.72
CA THR A 506 75.01 76.10 34.59
C THR A 506 75.04 75.84 36.12
N CYS A 507 76.11 75.12 36.50
CA CYS A 507 76.95 75.21 37.73
C CYS A 507 76.38 74.83 39.11
N CYS A 508 76.83 73.70 39.65
CA CYS A 508 78.00 73.60 40.55
C CYS A 508 78.52 72.16 40.57
#